data_AF-A0A450ZL11-F1
#
_entry.id   AF-A0A450ZL11-F1
#
_cell.length_a   1.000
_cell.length_b   1.000
_cell.length_c   1.000
_cell.angle_alpha   90.00
_cell.angle_beta   90.00
_cell.angle_gamma   90.00
#
_symmetry.space_group_name_H-M   'P 1'
#
loop_
_entity.id
_entity.type
_entity.pdbx_description
1 polymer ?
#
loop_
_entity_poly.entity_id
_entity_poly.type
_entity_poly.pdbx_seq_one_letter_code
_entity_poly.pdbx_strand_id
1 'polypeptide(L)'
;MELQHYRVEKMRHARKKENGKTVDDRTTILFYNHRITVKEISPDAYRYVVNGKAAIDWVMARQSVKTDKKSGIVNDTNHWVCETMNNPQYPLELLLRVIMASLETMKIVDNLPSIDNED
;
A
#
# COMPACT_ATOMS: atom_id res chain seq x y z
N MET A 1 4.60 -23.15 -9.70
CA MET A 1 4.61 -21.66 -9.66
C MET A 1 5.42 -21.27 -8.43
N GLU A 2 6.59 -20.62 -8.60
CA GLU A 2 7.51 -20.39 -7.49
C GLU A 2 6.96 -19.35 -6.50
N LEU A 3 6.53 -19.80 -5.32
CA LEU A 3 5.96 -18.98 -4.23
C LEU A 3 6.88 -17.79 -3.86
N GLN A 4 8.19 -17.95 -4.06
CA GLN A 4 9.19 -16.93 -3.80
C GLN A 4 9.03 -15.66 -4.64
N HIS A 5 8.40 -15.74 -5.82
CA HIS A 5 8.20 -14.58 -6.68
C HIS A 5 7.32 -13.49 -6.07
N TYR A 6 6.44 -13.86 -5.14
CA TYR A 6 5.49 -12.94 -4.51
C TYR A 6 5.90 -12.55 -3.09
N ARG A 7 6.99 -13.10 -2.56
CA ARG A 7 7.51 -12.72 -1.25
C ARG A 7 7.76 -11.22 -1.22
N VAL A 8 7.32 -10.54 -0.17
CA VAL A 8 7.49 -9.10 0.00
C VAL A 8 8.41 -8.83 1.17
N GLU A 9 9.61 -8.31 0.89
CA GLU A 9 10.49 -7.78 1.94
C GLU A 9 10.03 -6.40 2.39
N LYS A 10 9.80 -5.52 1.41
CA LYS A 10 9.36 -4.14 1.62
C LYS A 10 8.72 -3.58 0.35
N MET A 11 7.74 -2.70 0.53
CA MET A 11 7.20 -1.86 -0.53
C MET A 11 7.72 -0.43 -0.38
N ARG A 12 8.01 0.26 -1.49
CA ARG A 12 8.36 1.69 -1.49
C ARG A 12 7.81 2.41 -2.72
N HIS A 13 7.51 3.68 -2.55
CA HIS A 13 7.29 4.58 -3.70
C HIS A 13 8.58 4.70 -4.51
N ALA A 14 8.43 4.79 -5.83
CA ALA A 14 9.53 5.24 -6.68
C ALA A 14 9.94 6.67 -6.29
N ARG A 15 11.07 7.14 -6.81
CA ARG A 15 11.57 8.49 -6.55
C ARG A 15 11.54 9.29 -7.84
N LYS A 16 11.05 10.53 -7.76
CA LYS A 16 11.11 11.49 -8.86
C LYS A 16 11.74 12.81 -8.42
N LYS A 17 12.20 13.61 -9.38
CA LYS A 17 12.65 14.98 -9.14
C LYS A 17 11.50 15.94 -9.32
N GLU A 18 11.26 16.79 -8.34
CA GLU A 18 10.26 17.85 -8.38
C GLU A 18 10.91 19.11 -7.76
N ASN A 19 10.98 20.19 -8.54
CA ASN A 19 11.63 21.45 -8.15
C ASN A 19 13.06 21.25 -7.58
N GLY A 20 13.85 20.39 -8.22
CA GLY A 20 15.22 20.05 -7.81
C GLY A 20 15.34 19.09 -6.61
N LYS A 21 14.25 18.83 -5.88
CA LYS A 21 14.21 17.93 -4.72
C LYS A 21 13.80 16.52 -5.14
N THR A 22 14.33 15.52 -4.46
CA THR A 22 13.90 14.12 -4.64
C THR A 22 12.69 13.87 -3.77
N VAL A 23 11.55 13.55 -4.37
CA VAL A 23 10.28 13.27 -3.69
C VAL A 23 9.78 11.87 -4.02
N ASP A 24 8.80 11.38 -3.26
CA ASP A 24 8.12 10.12 -3.55
C ASP A 24 7.23 10.28 -4.79
N ASP A 25 7.36 9.36 -5.73
CA ASP A 25 6.45 9.20 -6.86
C ASP A 25 5.35 8.21 -6.49
N ARG A 26 4.21 8.76 -6.09
CA ARG A 26 3.02 7.99 -5.67
C ARG A 26 2.33 7.24 -6.82
N THR A 27 2.73 7.47 -8.06
CA THR A 27 2.19 6.74 -9.21
C THR A 27 2.80 5.34 -9.36
N THR A 28 3.91 5.08 -8.67
CA THR A 28 4.68 3.83 -8.82
C THR A 28 5.10 3.27 -7.46
N ILE A 29 4.72 2.02 -7.18
CA ILE A 29 5.15 1.25 -6.00
C ILE A 29 6.06 0.09 -6.45
N LEU A 30 7.25 0.06 -5.87
CA LEU A 30 8.28 -0.95 -6.07
C LEU A 30 8.24 -2.00 -4.94
N PHE A 31 8.24 -3.27 -5.31
CA PHE A 31 8.41 -4.37 -4.37
C PHE A 31 9.88 -4.76 -4.34
N TYR A 32 10.45 -4.90 -3.14
CA TYR A 32 11.87 -5.25 -2.96
C TYR A 32 12.21 -6.70 -3.32
N ASN A 33 11.28 -7.45 -3.91
CA ASN A 33 11.55 -8.77 -4.49
C ASN A 33 12.10 -8.74 -5.91
N HIS A 34 12.38 -7.53 -6.45
CA HIS A 34 12.94 -7.28 -7.77
C HIS A 34 12.12 -7.83 -8.95
N ARG A 35 10.85 -8.21 -8.72
CA ARG A 35 9.99 -8.84 -9.73
C ARG A 35 8.69 -8.10 -9.95
N ILE A 36 8.20 -7.38 -8.94
CA ILE A 36 6.87 -6.76 -8.96
C ILE A 36 7.01 -5.24 -8.89
N THR A 37 6.30 -4.55 -9.78
CA THR A 37 6.16 -3.11 -9.78
C THR A 37 4.74 -2.76 -10.19
N VAL A 38 4.07 -1.95 -9.37
CA VAL A 38 2.73 -1.43 -9.67
C VAL A 38 2.90 0.01 -10.14
N LYS A 39 2.39 0.32 -11.33
CA LYS A 39 2.49 1.64 -11.98
C LYS A 39 1.10 2.22 -12.21
N GLU A 40 1.07 3.48 -12.65
CA GLU A 40 -0.16 4.18 -13.07
C GLU A 40 -1.20 4.28 -11.95
N ILE A 41 -0.73 4.34 -10.70
CA ILE A 41 -1.61 4.54 -9.55
C ILE A 41 -2.09 5.99 -9.58
N SER A 42 -3.41 6.19 -9.66
CA SER A 42 -4.00 7.53 -9.58
C SER A 42 -3.62 8.21 -8.26
N PRO A 43 -3.15 9.47 -8.28
CA PRO A 43 -2.89 10.25 -7.06
C PRO A 43 -4.11 10.35 -6.13
N ASP A 44 -5.33 10.30 -6.67
CA ASP A 44 -6.57 10.37 -5.89
C ASP A 44 -6.73 9.20 -4.92
N ALA A 45 -6.12 8.05 -5.22
CA ALA A 45 -6.17 6.90 -4.32
C ALA A 45 -5.50 7.18 -2.97
N TYR A 46 -4.65 8.20 -2.87
CA TYR A 46 -4.01 8.62 -1.61
C TYR A 46 -4.83 9.64 -0.82
N ARG A 47 -5.95 10.15 -1.35
CA ARG A 47 -6.86 11.05 -0.61
C ARG A 47 -7.60 10.32 0.51
N TYR A 48 -7.80 9.00 0.36
CA TYR A 48 -8.43 8.20 1.40
C TYR A 48 -7.45 7.97 2.57
N VAL A 49 -7.60 8.79 3.59
CA VAL A 49 -6.76 8.82 4.80
C VAL A 49 -7.52 8.22 5.98
N VAL A 50 -6.89 7.26 6.65
CA VAL A 50 -7.42 6.62 7.86
C VAL A 50 -6.39 6.78 8.97
N ASN A 51 -6.80 7.37 10.10
CA ASN A 51 -5.92 7.60 11.26
C ASN A 51 -4.60 8.32 10.89
N GLY A 52 -4.70 9.41 10.13
CA GLY A 52 -3.58 10.28 9.77
C GLY A 52 -2.63 9.76 8.68
N LYS A 53 -2.93 8.62 8.05
CA LYS A 53 -2.12 8.05 6.96
C LYS A 53 -2.99 7.51 5.83
N ALA A 54 -2.55 7.62 4.57
CA ALA A 54 -3.26 7.03 3.44
C ALA A 54 -3.43 5.51 3.62
N ALA A 55 -4.57 4.96 3.21
CA ALA A 55 -4.84 3.52 3.33
C ALA A 55 -3.77 2.67 2.61
N ILE A 56 -3.30 3.11 1.45
CA ILE A 56 -2.22 2.48 0.68
C ILE A 56 -0.94 2.41 1.52
N ASP A 57 -0.56 3.51 2.16
CA ASP A 57 0.66 3.57 2.97
C ASP A 57 0.55 2.69 4.23
N TRP A 58 -0.66 2.42 4.75
CA TRP A 58 -0.88 1.44 5.81
C TRP A 58 -0.56 0.02 5.35
N VAL A 59 -1.01 -0.37 4.15
CA VAL A 59 -0.73 -1.68 3.57
C VAL A 59 0.79 -1.84 3.38
N MET A 60 1.44 -0.87 2.73
CA MET A 60 2.89 -0.90 2.49
C MET A 60 3.72 -1.01 3.78
N ALA A 61 3.24 -0.43 4.87
CA ALA A 61 3.93 -0.48 6.16
C ALA A 61 3.68 -1.78 6.95
N ARG A 62 2.54 -2.45 6.73
CA ARG A 62 2.20 -3.70 7.43
C ARG A 62 2.64 -4.93 6.67
N GLN A 63 2.50 -4.94 5.35
CA GLN A 63 2.91 -6.03 4.46
C GLN A 63 4.41 -5.94 4.14
N SER A 64 5.24 -6.16 5.17
CA SER A 64 6.70 -6.07 5.08
C SER A 64 7.35 -6.93 6.14
N VAL A 65 8.59 -7.36 5.89
CA VAL A 65 9.43 -8.01 6.91
C VAL A 65 10.06 -6.94 7.80
N LYS A 66 9.84 -7.03 9.11
CA LYS A 66 10.40 -6.12 10.11
C LYS A 66 10.91 -6.86 11.33
N THR A 67 12.11 -6.52 11.76
CA THR A 67 12.67 -7.00 13.02
C THR A 67 12.56 -5.90 14.07
N ASP A 68 11.91 -6.19 15.20
CA ASP A 68 11.94 -5.30 16.35
C ASP A 68 13.35 -5.29 16.95
N LYS A 69 13.96 -4.11 17.07
CA LYS A 69 15.36 -3.98 17.50
C LYS A 69 15.58 -4.34 18.96
N LYS A 70 14.56 -4.18 19.81
CA LYS A 70 14.69 -4.41 21.25
C LYS A 70 14.57 -5.89 21.59
N SER A 71 13.58 -6.55 21.01
CA SER A 71 13.28 -7.97 21.26
C SER A 71 13.96 -8.93 20.28
N GLY A 72 14.39 -8.46 19.11
CA GLY A 72 14.89 -9.31 18.02
C GLY A 72 13.80 -10.09 17.29
N ILE A 73 12.52 -9.91 17.64
CA ILE A 73 11.41 -10.64 17.03
C ILE A 73 11.22 -10.19 15.58
N VAL A 74 11.24 -11.15 14.66
CA VAL A 74 10.97 -10.94 13.24
C VAL A 74 9.47 -11.07 12.99
N ASN A 75 8.85 -9.99 12.53
CA ASN A 75 7.51 -9.97 11.98
C ASN A 75 7.60 -10.10 10.46
N ASP A 76 7.33 -11.31 9.95
CA ASP A 76 7.27 -11.61 8.53
C ASP A 76 5.84 -11.95 8.12
N THR A 77 5.16 -11.01 7.45
CA THR A 77 3.79 -11.22 6.98
C THR A 77 3.65 -12.32 5.93
N ASN A 78 4.73 -12.66 5.21
CA ASN A 78 4.68 -13.70 4.19
C ASN A 78 4.53 -15.09 4.80
N HIS A 79 5.02 -15.33 6.03
CA HIS A 79 4.87 -16.62 6.71
C HIS A 79 3.40 -16.93 6.95
N TRP A 80 2.66 -15.98 7.54
CA TRP A 80 1.23 -16.13 7.78
C TRP A 80 0.44 -16.37 6.49
N VAL A 81 0.78 -15.64 5.43
CA VAL A 81 0.13 -15.77 4.13
C VAL A 81 0.38 -17.15 3.50
N CYS A 82 1.60 -17.69 3.60
CA CYS A 82 1.94 -19.01 3.07
C CYS A 82 1.35 -20.13 3.92
N GLU A 83 1.45 -20.04 5.26
CA GLU A 83 1.06 -21.09 6.18
C GLU A 83 -0.45 -21.14 6.44
N THR A 84 -1.11 -19.97 6.51
CA THR A 84 -2.53 -19.88 6.89
C THR A 84 -3.44 -19.66 5.69
N MET A 85 -3.07 -18.77 4.76
CA MET A 85 -3.92 -18.43 3.60
C MET A 85 -3.62 -19.25 2.35
N ASN A 86 -2.48 -19.94 2.30
CA ASN A 86 -1.98 -20.65 1.11
C ASN A 86 -2.03 -19.79 -0.18
N ASN A 87 -1.84 -18.46 -0.05
CA ASN A 87 -1.90 -17.50 -1.16
C ASN A 87 -0.75 -16.51 -1.12
N PRO A 88 0.45 -16.85 -1.64
CA PRO A 88 1.61 -15.96 -1.64
C PRO A 88 1.38 -14.60 -2.29
N GLN A 89 0.38 -14.47 -3.17
CA GLN A 89 0.06 -13.23 -3.89
C GLN A 89 -0.73 -12.25 -3.04
N TYR A 90 -1.22 -12.68 -1.87
CA TYR A 90 -2.09 -11.88 -1.02
C TYR A 90 -1.57 -10.46 -0.72
N PRO A 91 -0.27 -10.21 -0.44
CA PRO A 91 0.20 -8.84 -0.23
C PRO A 91 0.01 -7.92 -1.44
N LEU A 92 0.19 -8.45 -2.66
CA LEU A 92 -0.07 -7.73 -3.90
C LEU A 92 -1.57 -7.52 -4.10
N GLU A 93 -2.38 -8.57 -3.97
CA GLU A 93 -3.83 -8.49 -4.13
C GLU A 93 -4.46 -7.49 -3.14
N LEU A 94 -4.02 -7.52 -1.88
CA LEU A 94 -4.46 -6.59 -0.84
C LEU A 94 -4.13 -5.15 -1.22
N LEU A 95 -2.91 -4.88 -1.71
CA LEU A 95 -2.53 -3.55 -2.17
C LEU A 95 -3.44 -3.06 -3.30
N LEU A 96 -3.65 -3.89 -4.33
CA LEU A 96 -4.49 -3.54 -5.48
C LEU A 96 -5.95 -3.30 -5.07
N ARG A 97 -6.50 -4.15 -4.19
CA ARG A 97 -7.86 -3.98 -3.65
C ARG A 97 -7.99 -2.70 -2.84
N VAL A 98 -6.98 -2.34 -2.03
CA VAL A 98 -7.01 -1.10 -1.24
C VAL A 98 -6.88 0.13 -2.13
N ILE A 99 -6.10 0.10 -3.21
CA ILE A 99 -6.06 1.19 -4.20
C ILE A 99 -7.46 1.40 -4.78
N MET A 100 -8.12 0.34 -5.24
CA MET A 100 -9.47 0.41 -5.81
C MET A 100 -10.50 0.90 -4.78
N ALA A 101 -10.50 0.31 -3.58
CA ALA A 101 -11.40 0.72 -2.50
C ALA A 101 -11.21 2.20 -2.13
N SER A 102 -9.97 2.70 -2.15
CA SER A 102 -9.68 4.12 -1.89
C SER A 102 -10.30 5.02 -2.95
N LEU A 103 -10.19 4.67 -4.23
CA LEU A 103 -10.81 5.43 -5.32
C LEU A 103 -12.35 5.42 -5.22
N GLU A 104 -12.96 4.25 -5.03
CA GLU A 104 -14.41 4.14 -4.91
C GLU A 104 -14.95 4.87 -3.66
N THR A 105 -14.20 4.85 -2.56
CA THR A 105 -14.56 5.61 -1.36
C THR A 105 -14.57 7.09 -1.64
N MET A 106 -13.51 7.62 -2.28
CA MET A 106 -13.46 9.04 -2.60
C MET A 106 -14.54 9.45 -3.60
N LYS A 107 -14.87 8.59 -4.57
CA LYS A 107 -16.00 8.81 -5.46
C LYS A 107 -17.32 8.94 -4.70
N ILE A 108 -17.57 8.11 -3.68
CA ILE A 108 -18.77 8.24 -2.86
C ILE A 108 -18.74 9.55 -2.06
N VAL A 109 -17.62 9.84 -1.41
CA VAL A 109 -17.44 11.07 -0.60
C VAL A 109 -17.66 12.33 -1.44
N ASP A 110 -17.10 12.38 -2.65
CA ASP A 110 -17.21 13.52 -3.56
C ASP A 110 -18.65 13.72 -4.09
N ASN A 111 -19.50 12.69 -4.01
CA ASN A 111 -20.92 12.75 -4.39
C ASN A 111 -21.88 12.92 -3.20
N LEU A 112 -21.36 13.11 -1.97
CA LEU A 112 -22.22 13.41 -0.83
C LEU A 112 -22.89 14.78 -1.02
N PRO A 113 -24.16 14.94 -0.61
CA PRO A 113 -24.82 16.24 -0.64
C PRO A 113 -24.08 17.24 0.25
N SER A 114 -24.22 18.53 -0.07
CA SER A 114 -23.80 19.58 0.85
C SER A 114 -24.49 19.40 2.19
N ILE A 115 -23.75 19.64 3.26
CA ILE A 115 -24.35 19.71 4.59
C ILE A 115 -25.11 21.03 4.64
N ASP A 116 -26.44 20.95 4.63
CA ASP A 116 -27.31 22.07 4.96
C ASP A 116 -27.13 22.34 6.46
N ASN A 117 -26.44 23.43 6.78
CA ASN A 117 -26.43 23.94 8.14
C ASN A 117 -27.67 24.84 8.24
N GLU A 118 -28.71 24.38 8.94
CA GLU A 118 -29.76 25.28 9.42
C GLU A 118 -29.12 26.23 10.44
N ASP A 119 -28.96 27.50 10.06
CA ASP A 119 -28.65 28.63 10.97
C ASP A 119 -29.91 29.04 11.76
#